data_AF-A0A6C0IYE5-F1
#
_entry.id   AF-A0A6C0IYE5-F1
#
_cell.length_a   1.000
_cell.length_b   1.000
_cell.length_c   1.000
_cell.angle_alpha   90.00
_cell.angle_beta   90.00
_cell.angle_gamma   90.00
#
_symmetry.space_group_name_H-M   'P 1'
#
loop_
_entity.id
_entity.type
_entity.pdbx_description
1 polymer ?
#
loop_
_entity_poly.entity_id
_entity_poly.type
_entity_poly.pdbx_seq_one_letter_code
_entity_poly.pdbx_strand_id
1 'polypeptide(L)'
;MFLILKIIYMPLIKLYSILLYYINYMEYIKSLINDTNALYKTHFNTNNILILSLILYVSCIIMYMPRHIISLQNQPFVKILTLLMIVYYIEINPQLAILLAITFLVTINLESSIKMMENQSQNNIENFTENTSEENHNFTNNSESESEETESDSEESDSEASGSDSDTSEDFKDYSKKKNLRKSKHLNDNFTNLHKAMHQLEKFIPKK
;
A
#
# COMPACT_ATOMS: atom_id res chain seq x y z
N MET A 1 -69.27 -26.18 36.57
CA MET A 1 -69.19 -25.87 35.12
C MET A 1 -68.18 -24.75 34.81
N PHE A 2 -68.26 -23.56 35.44
CA PHE A 2 -67.34 -22.44 35.18
C PHE A 2 -65.83 -22.72 35.38
N LEU A 3 -65.46 -23.54 36.36
CA LEU A 3 -64.05 -23.87 36.63
C LEU A 3 -63.39 -24.67 35.49
N ILE A 4 -64.11 -25.63 34.90
CA ILE A 4 -63.62 -26.46 33.79
C ILE A 4 -63.41 -25.60 32.54
N LEU A 5 -64.33 -24.66 32.29
CA LEU A 5 -64.19 -23.71 31.20
C LEU A 5 -62.90 -22.87 31.37
N LYS A 6 -62.68 -22.31 32.56
CA LYS A 6 -61.50 -21.48 32.84
C LYS A 6 -60.18 -22.24 32.66
N ILE A 7 -60.12 -23.51 33.06
CA ILE A 7 -58.94 -24.38 32.90
C ILE A 7 -58.61 -24.60 31.42
N ILE A 8 -59.62 -24.73 30.56
CA ILE A 8 -59.44 -24.98 29.12
C ILE A 8 -59.11 -23.67 28.38
N TYR A 9 -59.75 -22.56 28.71
CA TYR A 9 -59.56 -21.28 28.01
C TYR A 9 -58.20 -20.61 28.31
N MET A 10 -57.65 -20.77 29.52
CA MET A 10 -56.39 -20.14 29.90
C MET A 10 -55.17 -20.57 29.04
N PRO A 11 -54.93 -21.87 28.76
CA PRO A 11 -53.85 -22.29 27.85
C PRO A 11 -54.12 -21.88 26.39
N LEU A 12 -55.38 -21.87 25.95
CA LEU A 12 -55.75 -21.42 24.59
C LEU A 12 -55.39 -19.94 24.36
N ILE A 13 -55.67 -19.07 25.33
CA ILE A 13 -55.32 -17.64 25.25
C ILE A 13 -53.79 -17.46 25.19
N LYS A 14 -53.02 -18.23 25.97
CA LYS A 14 -51.55 -18.20 25.92
C LYS A 14 -51.03 -18.68 24.56
N LEU A 15 -51.57 -19.77 24.02
CA LEU A 15 -51.20 -20.28 22.71
C LEU A 15 -51.49 -19.25 21.61
N TYR A 16 -52.66 -18.61 21.66
CA TYR A 16 -53.04 -17.55 20.73
C TYR A 16 -52.08 -16.36 20.80
N SER A 17 -51.70 -15.92 22.01
CA SER A 17 -50.73 -14.83 22.20
C SER A 17 -49.35 -15.17 21.63
N ILE A 18 -48.88 -16.42 21.78
CA ILE A 18 -47.60 -16.87 21.22
C ILE A 18 -47.67 -16.89 19.69
N LEU A 19 -48.79 -17.38 19.14
CA LEU A 19 -49.00 -17.44 17.70
C LEU A 19 -49.04 -16.04 17.08
N LEU A 20 -49.73 -15.09 17.73
CA LEU A 20 -49.77 -13.69 17.29
C LEU A 20 -48.38 -13.04 17.33
N TYR A 21 -47.61 -13.30 18.39
CA TYR A 21 -46.22 -12.86 18.50
C TYR A 21 -45.36 -13.40 17.35
N TYR A 22 -45.51 -14.68 17.02
CA TYR A 22 -44.77 -15.31 15.94
C TYR A 22 -45.14 -14.73 14.56
N ILE A 23 -46.42 -14.46 14.32
CA ILE A 23 -46.88 -13.81 13.07
C ILE A 23 -46.26 -12.43 12.91
N ASN A 24 -46.33 -11.59 13.94
CA ASN A 24 -45.76 -10.23 13.92
C ASN A 24 -44.23 -10.28 13.73
N TYR A 25 -43.56 -11.23 14.37
CA TYR A 25 -42.12 -11.44 14.21
C TYR A 25 -41.77 -11.83 12.76
N MET A 26 -42.53 -12.75 12.15
CA MET A 26 -42.29 -13.16 10.76
C MET A 26 -42.57 -12.02 9.76
N GLU A 27 -43.56 -11.16 10.04
CA GLU A 27 -43.83 -9.98 9.21
C GLU A 27 -42.71 -8.95 9.31
N TYR A 28 -42.19 -8.70 10.51
CA TYR A 28 -41.01 -7.85 10.72
C TYR A 28 -39.78 -8.37 9.94
N ILE A 29 -39.51 -9.67 10.03
CA ILE A 29 -38.39 -10.29 9.29
C ILE A 29 -38.58 -10.15 7.77
N LYS A 30 -39.81 -10.32 7.25
CA LYS A 30 -40.10 -10.10 5.82
C LYS A 30 -39.86 -8.66 5.40
N SER A 31 -40.26 -7.68 6.21
CA SER A 31 -40.00 -6.27 5.94
C SER A 31 -38.49 -6.00 5.86
N LEU A 32 -37.73 -6.50 6.84
CA LEU A 32 -36.27 -6.34 6.89
C LEU A 32 -35.58 -6.96 5.66
N ILE A 33 -36.03 -8.15 5.22
CA ILE A 33 -35.52 -8.81 4.02
C ILE A 33 -35.85 -7.99 2.76
N ASN A 34 -37.04 -7.40 2.67
CA ASN A 34 -37.40 -6.56 1.53
C ASN A 34 -36.58 -5.27 1.47
N ASP A 35 -36.37 -4.60 2.60
CA ASP A 35 -35.59 -3.37 2.68
C ASP A 35 -34.12 -3.61 2.32
N THR A 36 -33.55 -4.72 2.81
CA THR A 36 -32.19 -5.13 2.45
C THR A 36 -32.05 -5.52 0.98
N ASN A 37 -33.04 -6.21 0.40
CA ASN A 37 -33.05 -6.52 -1.03
C ASN A 37 -33.20 -5.28 -1.91
N ALA A 38 -33.99 -4.30 -1.46
CA ALA A 38 -34.13 -3.02 -2.15
C ALA A 38 -32.79 -2.26 -2.14
N LEU A 39 -32.12 -2.17 -0.98
CA LEU A 39 -30.78 -1.61 -0.87
C LEU A 39 -29.75 -2.37 -1.71
N TYR A 40 -29.81 -3.70 -1.73
CA TYR A 40 -28.91 -4.50 -2.55
C TYR A 40 -29.09 -4.20 -4.04
N LYS A 41 -30.34 -4.15 -4.53
CA LYS A 41 -30.63 -3.82 -5.93
C LYS A 41 -30.25 -2.40 -6.31
N THR A 42 -30.37 -1.43 -5.40
CA THR A 42 -30.02 -0.04 -5.71
C THR A 42 -28.50 0.18 -5.71
N HIS A 43 -27.77 -0.47 -4.81
CA HIS A 43 -26.32 -0.26 -4.67
C HIS A 43 -25.45 -1.22 -5.50
N PHE A 44 -25.88 -2.47 -5.71
CA PHE A 44 -25.19 -3.43 -6.59
C PHE A 44 -25.69 -3.30 -8.03
N ASN A 45 -25.61 -2.10 -8.59
CA ASN A 45 -25.72 -1.94 -10.02
C ASN A 45 -24.51 -2.61 -10.68
N THR A 46 -24.73 -3.29 -11.80
CA THR A 46 -23.67 -3.89 -12.64
C THR A 46 -22.52 -2.91 -12.91
N ASN A 47 -22.84 -1.63 -13.11
CA ASN A 47 -21.84 -0.57 -13.27
C ASN A 47 -20.94 -0.41 -12.05
N ASN A 48 -21.49 -0.47 -10.83
CA ASN A 48 -20.71 -0.35 -9.59
C ASN A 48 -19.82 -1.58 -9.37
N ILE A 49 -20.31 -2.77 -9.72
CA ILE A 49 -19.53 -4.01 -9.67
C ILE A 49 -18.36 -3.94 -10.67
N LEU A 50 -18.61 -3.46 -11.88
CA LEU A 50 -17.58 -3.27 -12.91
C LEU A 50 -16.54 -2.25 -12.43
N ILE A 51 -16.99 -1.12 -11.88
CA ILE A 51 -16.10 -0.10 -11.28
C ILE A 51 -15.25 -0.73 -10.16
N LEU A 52 -15.86 -1.43 -9.21
CA LEU A 52 -15.14 -2.10 -8.12
C LEU A 52 -14.10 -3.10 -8.66
N SER A 53 -14.48 -3.90 -9.66
CA SER A 53 -13.57 -4.84 -10.30
C SER A 53 -12.42 -4.13 -11.02
N LEU A 54 -12.67 -2.97 -11.63
CA LEU A 54 -11.64 -2.14 -12.25
C LEU A 54 -10.66 -1.60 -11.20
N ILE A 55 -11.14 -1.15 -10.03
CA ILE A 55 -10.27 -0.72 -8.92
C ILE A 55 -9.36 -1.86 -8.49
N LEU A 56 -9.94 -3.04 -8.26
CA LEU A 56 -9.19 -4.21 -7.81
C LEU A 56 -8.13 -4.58 -8.84
N TYR A 57 -8.51 -4.58 -10.11
CA TYR A 57 -7.62 -4.85 -11.24
C TYR A 57 -6.46 -3.86 -11.31
N VAL A 58 -6.74 -2.55 -11.24
CA VAL A 58 -5.71 -1.50 -11.22
C VAL A 58 -4.81 -1.65 -9.98
N SER A 59 -5.38 -1.94 -8.82
CA SER A 59 -4.64 -2.17 -7.57
C SER A 59 -3.67 -3.36 -7.68
N CYS A 60 -4.10 -4.46 -8.31
CA CYS A 60 -3.23 -5.60 -8.59
C CYS A 60 -2.15 -5.27 -9.64
N ILE A 61 -2.50 -4.55 -10.70
CA ILE A 61 -1.55 -4.14 -11.75
C ILE A 61 -0.45 -3.24 -11.20
N ILE A 62 -0.78 -2.35 -10.27
CA ILE A 62 0.20 -1.44 -9.65
C ILE A 62 1.37 -2.22 -9.04
N MET A 63 1.15 -3.44 -8.54
CA MET A 63 2.20 -4.30 -7.99
C MET A 63 3.20 -4.80 -9.04
N TYR A 64 2.77 -4.91 -10.31
CA TYR A 64 3.59 -5.37 -11.43
C TYR A 64 4.05 -4.23 -12.34
N MET A 65 3.82 -2.98 -11.93
CA MET A 65 4.11 -1.81 -12.75
C MET A 65 5.63 -1.63 -12.90
N PRO A 66 6.15 -1.51 -14.14
CA PRO A 66 7.59 -1.38 -14.35
C PRO A 66 8.13 -0.07 -13.76
N ARG A 67 9.38 -0.12 -13.25
CA ARG A 67 10.03 0.99 -12.53
C ARG A 67 10.00 2.31 -13.29
N HIS A 68 10.11 2.27 -14.62
CA HIS A 68 10.08 3.47 -15.47
C HIS A 68 8.75 4.21 -15.40
N ILE A 69 7.62 3.49 -15.35
CA ILE A 69 6.30 4.14 -15.29
C ILE A 69 6.06 4.72 -13.90
N ILE A 70 6.51 4.02 -12.85
CA ILE A 70 6.48 4.56 -11.48
C ILE A 70 7.30 5.85 -11.40
N SER A 71 8.51 5.86 -11.97
CA SER A 71 9.36 7.04 -12.03
C SER A 71 8.71 8.19 -12.81
N LEU A 72 8.06 7.90 -13.95
CA LEU A 72 7.32 8.87 -14.73
C LEU A 72 6.17 9.49 -13.93
N GLN A 73 5.39 8.66 -13.22
CA GLN A 73 4.27 9.12 -12.40
C GLN A 73 4.71 10.01 -11.24
N ASN A 74 5.95 9.86 -10.76
CA ASN A 74 6.47 10.67 -9.68
C ASN A 74 6.90 12.08 -10.10
N GLN A 75 6.99 12.34 -11.41
CA GLN A 75 7.28 13.66 -11.93
C GLN A 75 6.17 14.65 -11.52
N PRO A 76 6.53 15.86 -11.04
CA PRO A 76 5.55 16.83 -10.55
C PRO A 76 4.55 17.25 -11.62
N PHE A 77 5.00 17.36 -12.88
CA PHE A 77 4.14 17.68 -14.01
C PHE A 77 3.03 16.64 -14.21
N VAL A 78 3.37 15.34 -14.14
CA VAL A 78 2.40 14.25 -14.29
C VAL A 78 1.38 14.29 -13.13
N LYS A 79 1.83 14.54 -11.91
CA LYS A 79 0.96 14.69 -10.73
C LYS A 79 -0.07 15.82 -10.91
N ILE A 80 0.39 16.98 -11.38
CA ILE A 80 -0.49 18.12 -11.66
C ILE A 80 -1.48 17.78 -12.78
N LEU A 81 -1.01 17.15 -13.86
CA LEU A 81 -1.85 16.75 -14.98
C LEU A 81 -2.94 15.75 -14.54
N THR A 82 -2.58 14.75 -13.73
CA THR A 82 -3.54 13.79 -13.18
C THR A 82 -4.54 14.45 -12.24
N LEU A 83 -4.11 15.44 -11.45
CA LEU A 83 -5.01 16.18 -10.55
C LEU A 83 -5.99 17.05 -11.35
N LEU A 84 -5.54 17.69 -12.43
CA LEU A 84 -6.40 18.46 -13.34
C LEU A 84 -7.43 17.54 -14.02
N MET A 85 -7.00 16.36 -14.47
CA MET A 85 -7.92 15.34 -14.98
C MET A 85 -8.98 14.96 -13.94
N ILE A 86 -8.60 14.71 -12.68
CA ILE A 86 -9.58 14.41 -11.62
C ILE A 86 -10.61 15.54 -11.48
N VAL A 87 -10.15 16.81 -11.42
CA VAL A 87 -11.05 17.97 -11.31
C VAL A 87 -12.00 18.06 -12.50
N TYR A 88 -11.50 17.84 -13.72
CA TYR A 88 -12.31 17.82 -14.94
C TYR A 88 -13.39 16.72 -14.88
N TYR A 89 -13.05 15.53 -14.39
CA TYR A 89 -13.99 14.42 -14.30
C TYR A 89 -15.04 14.55 -13.18
N ILE A 90 -14.84 15.44 -12.20
CA ILE A 90 -15.83 15.68 -11.13
C ILE A 90 -17.18 16.12 -11.70
N GLU A 91 -17.17 16.97 -12.75
CA GLU A 91 -18.40 17.49 -13.35
C GLU A 91 -19.15 16.44 -14.17
N ILE A 92 -18.43 15.51 -14.80
CA ILE A 92 -18.99 14.50 -15.70
C ILE A 92 -19.51 13.30 -14.90
N ASN A 93 -18.68 12.75 -14.02
CA ASN A 93 -19.02 11.59 -13.21
C ASN A 93 -18.27 11.65 -11.87
N PRO A 94 -18.90 12.15 -10.79
CA PRO A 94 -18.24 12.33 -9.51
C PRO A 94 -17.77 11.01 -8.90
N GLN A 95 -18.43 9.89 -9.21
CA GLN A 95 -18.02 8.57 -8.72
C GLN A 95 -16.67 8.15 -9.32
N LEU A 96 -16.50 8.36 -10.64
CA LEU A 96 -15.24 8.08 -11.32
C LEU A 96 -14.12 9.00 -10.85
N ALA A 97 -14.43 10.28 -10.59
CA ALA A 97 -13.44 11.23 -10.08
C ALA A 97 -12.93 10.86 -8.68
N ILE A 98 -13.82 10.47 -7.77
CA ILE A 98 -13.44 9.94 -6.45
C ILE A 98 -12.55 8.71 -6.62
N LEU A 99 -12.88 7.85 -7.58
CA LEU A 99 -12.08 6.66 -7.87
C LEU A 99 -10.66 6.99 -8.30
N LEU A 100 -10.54 7.87 -9.28
CA LEU A 100 -9.26 8.35 -9.78
C LEU A 100 -8.44 9.00 -8.67
N ALA A 101 -9.09 9.75 -7.77
CA ALA A 101 -8.43 10.34 -6.60
C ALA A 101 -7.89 9.28 -5.64
N ILE A 102 -8.66 8.21 -5.36
CA ILE A 102 -8.20 7.10 -4.53
C ILE A 102 -7.02 6.39 -5.20
N THR A 103 -7.12 6.08 -6.50
CA THR A 103 -6.03 5.46 -7.25
C THR A 103 -4.78 6.32 -7.23
N PHE A 104 -4.90 7.63 -7.47
CA PHE A 104 -3.79 8.57 -7.43
C PHE A 104 -3.11 8.61 -6.06
N LEU A 105 -3.89 8.60 -4.98
CA LEU A 105 -3.38 8.56 -3.61
C LEU A 105 -2.63 7.26 -3.31
N VAL A 106 -3.16 6.12 -3.76
CA VAL A 106 -2.48 4.82 -3.64
C VAL A 106 -1.17 4.82 -4.41
N THR A 107 -1.14 5.34 -5.65
CA THR A 107 0.08 5.41 -6.46
C THR A 107 1.15 6.29 -5.82
N ILE A 108 0.79 7.45 -5.23
CA ILE A 108 1.74 8.30 -4.50
C ILE A 108 2.33 7.56 -3.28
N ASN A 109 1.49 6.85 -2.53
CA ASN A 109 1.94 6.13 -1.35
C ASN A 109 2.85 4.94 -1.70
N LEU A 110 2.64 4.30 -2.85
CA LEU A 110 3.43 3.17 -3.31
C LEU A 110 4.91 3.52 -3.50
N GLU A 111 5.22 4.72 -4.00
CA GLU A 111 6.61 5.20 -4.14
C GLU A 111 7.34 5.20 -2.79
N SER A 112 6.66 5.69 -1.76
CA SER A 112 7.24 5.76 -0.41
C SER A 112 7.52 4.35 0.12
N SER A 113 6.61 3.41 -0.10
CA SER A 113 6.80 2.00 0.29
C SER A 113 7.97 1.33 -0.44
N ILE A 114 8.12 1.58 -1.75
CA ILE A 114 9.23 1.00 -2.54
C ILE A 114 10.58 1.53 -2.04
N LYS A 115 10.70 2.85 -1.83
CA LYS A 115 11.95 3.45 -1.33
C LYS A 115 12.34 2.92 0.05
N MET A 116 11.36 2.73 0.94
CA MET A 116 11.62 2.15 2.27
C MET A 116 12.12 0.71 2.16
N MET A 117 11.53 -0.10 1.27
CA MET A 117 11.95 -1.48 1.05
C MET A 117 13.36 -1.57 0.44
N GLU A 118 13.69 -0.70 -0.52
CA GLU A 118 15.01 -0.66 -1.15
C GLU A 118 16.11 -0.26 -0.14
N ASN A 119 15.85 0.75 0.68
CA ASN A 119 16.77 1.16 1.76
C ASN A 119 16.98 0.05 2.80
N GLN A 120 15.95 -0.75 3.10
CA GLN A 120 16.11 -1.90 4.00
C GLN A 120 16.93 -3.02 3.36
N SER A 121 16.75 -3.27 2.07
CA SER A 121 17.53 -4.27 1.34
C SER A 121 19.02 -3.91 1.29
N GLN A 122 19.37 -2.65 1.05
CA GLN A 122 20.76 -2.19 0.99
C GLN A 122 21.46 -2.32 2.35
N ASN A 123 20.81 -1.87 3.43
CA ASN A 123 21.38 -1.94 4.79
C ASN A 123 21.60 -3.39 5.29
N ASN A 124 20.89 -4.38 4.76
CA ASN A 124 21.06 -5.77 5.14
C ASN A 124 22.20 -6.48 4.40
N ILE A 125 22.62 -5.97 3.23
CA ILE A 125 23.69 -6.56 2.42
C ILE A 125 25.07 -6.12 2.92
N GLU A 126 25.19 -4.89 3.44
CA GLU A 126 26.46 -4.35 3.93
C GLU A 126 26.97 -5.00 5.24
N ASN A 127 26.16 -5.82 5.92
CA ASN A 127 26.57 -6.56 7.12
C ASN A 127 27.14 -7.97 6.84
N PHE A 128 27.26 -8.37 5.57
CA PHE A 128 27.88 -9.65 5.19
C PHE A 128 29.30 -9.51 4.62
N THR A 129 29.81 -8.30 4.49
CA THR A 129 31.20 -8.09 4.07
C THR A 129 32.07 -7.98 5.33
N GLU A 130 32.90 -9.02 5.51
CA GLU A 130 34.16 -9.01 6.26
C GLU A 130 34.10 -9.37 7.76
N ASN A 131 34.23 -10.67 8.00
CA ASN A 131 35.18 -11.15 8.98
C ASN A 131 35.99 -12.33 8.38
N THR A 132 36.43 -12.18 7.13
CA THR A 132 37.50 -13.00 6.58
C THR A 132 38.80 -12.50 7.19
N SER A 133 39.13 -13.12 8.32
CA SER A 133 40.39 -12.99 9.03
C SER A 133 41.55 -12.93 8.03
N GLU A 134 42.34 -11.86 8.15
CA GLU A 134 43.63 -11.69 7.49
C GLU A 134 44.53 -12.90 7.78
N GLU A 135 44.56 -13.89 6.88
CA GLU A 135 45.72 -14.77 6.75
C GLU A 135 46.51 -14.35 5.51
N ASN A 136 47.51 -13.55 5.86
CA ASN A 136 48.60 -13.02 5.08
C ASN A 136 49.34 -14.13 4.31
N HIS A 137 48.96 -14.38 3.06
CA HIS A 137 49.78 -15.17 2.14
C HIS A 137 50.18 -14.33 0.92
N ASN A 138 51.40 -13.80 1.01
CA ASN A 138 52.22 -13.40 -0.13
C ASN A 138 52.26 -14.53 -1.17
N PHE A 139 51.59 -14.33 -2.30
CA PHE A 139 51.93 -15.06 -3.52
C PHE A 139 52.02 -14.07 -4.68
N THR A 140 53.26 -13.60 -4.87
CA THR A 140 53.72 -13.00 -6.12
C THR A 140 53.53 -14.03 -7.23
N ASN A 141 52.66 -13.76 -8.20
CA ASN A 141 52.88 -14.32 -9.52
C ASN A 141 52.44 -13.36 -10.61
N ASN A 142 53.49 -12.89 -11.28
CA ASN A 142 53.54 -12.16 -12.52
C ASN A 142 52.91 -13.00 -13.64
N SER A 143 51.83 -12.54 -14.26
CA SER A 143 51.53 -12.91 -15.65
C SER A 143 50.90 -11.74 -16.38
N GLU A 144 51.73 -11.15 -17.25
CA GLU A 144 51.34 -10.37 -18.41
C GLU A 144 50.14 -11.03 -19.10
N SER A 145 49.07 -10.28 -19.33
CA SER A 145 48.08 -10.62 -20.34
C SER A 145 47.77 -9.35 -21.12
N GLU A 146 48.03 -9.50 -22.41
CA GLU A 146 48.11 -8.48 -23.44
C GLU A 146 46.78 -7.77 -23.69
N SER A 147 46.96 -6.55 -24.16
CA SER A 147 46.00 -5.65 -24.79
C SER A 147 45.19 -6.31 -25.89
N GLU A 148 43.86 -6.12 -25.87
CA GLU A 148 43.10 -5.98 -27.11
C GLU A 148 42.22 -4.72 -27.03
N GLU A 149 42.70 -3.71 -27.75
CA GLU A 149 41.97 -2.53 -28.15
C GLU A 149 40.82 -2.95 -29.07
N THR A 150 39.60 -2.52 -28.76
CA THR A 150 38.52 -2.49 -29.75
C THR A 150 37.94 -1.09 -29.79
N GLU A 151 38.41 -0.34 -30.78
CA GLU A 151 37.77 0.84 -31.31
C GLU A 151 36.37 0.47 -31.85
N SER A 152 35.36 1.24 -31.49
CA SER A 152 34.10 1.27 -32.24
C SER A 152 33.55 2.68 -32.22
N ASP A 153 34.09 3.45 -33.16
CA ASP A 153 33.41 4.31 -34.12
C ASP A 153 32.12 5.04 -33.68
N SER A 154 32.35 6.35 -33.51
CA SER A 154 31.51 7.48 -33.89
C SER A 154 30.35 7.21 -34.85
N GLU A 155 29.14 7.63 -34.45
CA GLU A 155 28.26 8.38 -35.37
C GLU A 155 27.74 9.64 -34.69
N GLU A 156 28.20 10.76 -35.26
CA GLU A 156 27.68 12.11 -35.10
C GLU A 156 26.22 12.17 -35.56
N SER A 157 25.35 12.76 -34.74
CA SER A 157 24.10 13.33 -35.23
C SER A 157 24.00 14.75 -34.69
N ASP A 158 24.45 15.68 -35.54
CA ASP A 158 24.12 17.09 -35.50
C ASP A 158 22.61 17.32 -35.45
N SER A 159 22.16 18.10 -34.47
CA SER A 159 20.91 18.85 -34.61
C SER A 159 20.94 20.09 -33.71
N GLU A 160 21.56 21.13 -34.26
CA GLU A 160 21.05 22.50 -34.41
C GLU A 160 20.22 23.08 -33.24
N ALA A 161 20.94 23.90 -32.48
CA ALA A 161 20.59 25.16 -31.81
C ALA A 161 19.21 25.81 -32.09
N SER A 162 18.53 26.14 -30.98
CA SER A 162 17.68 27.34 -30.80
C SER A 162 17.38 27.43 -29.30
N GLY A 163 18.07 28.23 -28.49
CA GLY A 163 18.14 29.68 -28.62
C GLY A 163 16.95 30.33 -27.88
N SER A 164 17.01 30.40 -26.55
CA SER A 164 16.20 31.35 -25.78
C SER A 164 16.80 31.57 -24.39
N ASP A 165 17.54 32.67 -24.28
CA ASP A 165 18.00 33.25 -23.03
C ASP A 165 16.82 33.59 -22.11
N SER A 166 16.89 33.13 -20.87
CA SER A 166 16.11 33.69 -19.77
C SER A 166 17.01 33.75 -18.54
N ASP A 167 17.76 34.84 -18.46
CA ASP A 167 18.42 35.31 -17.25
C ASP A 167 17.38 35.43 -16.13
N THR A 168 17.49 34.57 -15.12
CA THR A 168 16.86 34.82 -13.81
C THR A 168 17.81 34.31 -12.74
N SER A 169 18.79 35.17 -12.43
CA SER A 169 19.68 35.06 -11.29
C SER A 169 18.89 35.25 -9.99
N GLU A 170 18.42 34.15 -9.39
CA GLU A 170 18.00 34.16 -7.99
C GLU A 170 19.04 33.44 -7.11
N ASP A 171 19.70 34.26 -6.31
CA ASP A 171 20.61 34.01 -5.20
C ASP A 171 20.11 32.88 -4.27
N PHE A 172 20.44 31.63 -4.61
CA PHE A 172 20.14 30.46 -3.79
C PHE A 172 21.18 30.33 -2.68
N LYS A 173 20.90 30.97 -1.54
CA LYS A 173 21.69 30.85 -0.31
C LYS A 173 21.73 29.40 0.16
N ASP A 174 22.92 28.82 0.07
CA ASP A 174 23.33 27.54 0.60
C ASP A 174 23.14 27.49 2.13
N TYR A 175 22.03 26.88 2.57
CA TYR A 175 21.80 26.50 3.96
C TYR A 175 22.14 25.01 4.16
N SER A 176 23.37 24.61 3.83
CA SER A 176 23.99 23.36 4.31
C SER A 176 24.27 23.44 5.82
N LYS A 177 23.22 23.51 6.63
CA LYS A 177 23.31 23.33 8.08
C LYS A 177 23.34 21.83 8.37
N LYS A 178 24.54 21.24 8.23
CA LYS A 178 24.91 19.92 8.75
C LYS A 178 24.46 19.79 10.20
N LYS A 179 23.27 19.23 10.42
CA LYS A 179 22.82 18.81 11.76
C LYS A 179 23.63 17.57 12.10
N ASN A 180 24.62 17.74 12.98
CA ASN A 180 25.27 16.64 13.67
C ASN A 180 24.22 15.87 14.48
N LEU A 181 23.58 14.89 13.83
CA LEU A 181 22.73 13.90 14.46
C LEU A 181 23.63 13.10 15.42
N ARG A 182 23.56 13.43 16.71
CA ARG A 182 24.16 12.65 17.77
C ARG A 182 23.69 11.20 17.58
N LYS A 183 24.61 10.28 17.27
CA LYS A 183 24.37 8.84 17.26
C LYS A 183 23.78 8.47 18.62
N SER A 184 22.46 8.26 18.67
CA SER A 184 21.77 7.85 19.87
C SER A 184 22.19 6.41 20.17
N LYS A 185 23.09 6.24 21.14
CA LYS A 185 23.52 4.92 21.68
C LYS A 185 22.37 4.04 22.19
N HIS A 186 21.17 4.60 22.31
CA HIS A 186 20.02 3.99 22.97
C HIS A 186 19.24 2.95 22.13
N LEU A 187 19.51 2.81 20.83
CA LEU A 187 18.82 1.82 19.98
C LEU A 187 19.32 0.39 20.21
N ASN A 188 20.60 0.21 20.59
CA ASN A 188 21.15 -1.12 20.88
C ASN A 188 20.56 -1.73 22.16
N ASP A 189 20.18 -0.92 23.13
CA ASP A 189 19.65 -1.41 24.41
C ASP A 189 18.27 -2.08 24.21
N ASN A 190 17.47 -1.60 23.26
CA ASN A 190 16.16 -2.18 22.97
C ASN A 190 16.26 -3.58 22.35
N PHE A 191 17.22 -3.83 21.46
CA PHE A 191 17.42 -5.16 20.87
C PHE A 191 17.93 -6.16 21.89
N THR A 192 18.86 -5.74 22.75
CA THR A 192 19.41 -6.60 23.81
C THR A 192 18.34 -6.98 24.82
N ASN A 193 17.47 -6.03 25.20
CA ASN A 193 16.34 -6.28 26.09
C ASN A 193 15.28 -7.20 25.47
N LEU A 194 14.96 -7.01 24.18
CA LEU A 194 14.02 -7.88 23.47
C LEU A 194 14.53 -9.32 23.36
N HIS A 195 15.81 -9.49 23.01
CA HIS A 195 16.42 -10.81 22.90
C HIS A 195 16.46 -11.55 24.25
N LYS A 196 16.76 -10.82 25.33
CA LYS A 196 16.74 -11.36 26.70
C LYS A 196 15.32 -11.77 27.13
N ALA A 197 14.29 -11.01 26.76
CA ALA A 197 12.90 -11.36 27.02
C ALA A 197 12.46 -12.63 26.25
N MET A 198 12.93 -12.80 25.03
CA MET A 198 12.61 -13.97 24.21
C MET A 198 13.17 -15.27 24.80
N HIS A 199 14.42 -15.26 25.27
CA HIS A 199 15.02 -16.40 25.97
C HIS A 199 14.37 -16.69 27.33
N GLN A 200 13.83 -15.68 28.01
CA GLN A 200 13.04 -15.91 29.21
C GLN A 200 11.71 -16.61 28.88
N LEU A 201 11.06 -16.24 27.77
CA LEU A 201 9.82 -16.88 27.31
C LEU A 201 10.05 -18.37 26.96
N GLU A 202 11.17 -18.70 26.36
CA GLU A 202 11.54 -20.06 25.98
C GLU A 202 11.59 -21.02 27.19
N LYS A 203 11.95 -20.50 28.37
CA LYS A 203 11.94 -21.29 29.63
C LYS A 203 10.53 -21.65 30.12
N PHE A 204 9.49 -20.95 29.67
CA PHE A 204 8.10 -21.23 30.06
C PHE A 204 7.40 -22.22 29.13
N ILE A 205 8.02 -22.59 28.00
CA ILE A 205 7.46 -23.59 27.09
C ILE A 205 7.97 -24.97 27.53
N PRO A 206 7.12 -25.86 28.08
CA PRO A 206 7.55 -27.19 28.47
C PRO A 206 8.00 -27.96 27.22
N LYS A 207 9.24 -28.46 27.23
CA LYS A 207 9.74 -29.34 26.18
C LYS A 207 8.92 -30.62 26.19
N LYS A 208 8.16 -30.84 25.10
CA LYS A 208 7.46 -32.10 24.83
C LYS A 208 8.45 -33.21 24.50
#